data_AF-A0AAQ0S5U7-F1
#
_entry.id   AF-A0AAQ0S5U7-F1
#
_cell.length_a   1.000
_cell.length_b   1.000
_cell.length_c   1.000
_cell.angle_alpha   90.00
_cell.angle_beta   90.00
_cell.angle_gamma   90.00
#
_symmetry.space_group_name_H-M   'P 1'
#
loop_
_entity.id
_entity.type
_entity.pdbx_description
1 polymer ?
#
loop_
_entity_poly.entity_id
_entity_poly.type
_entity_poly.pdbx_seq_one_letter_code
_entity_poly.pdbx_strand_id
1 'polypeptide(L)' 'TTITYTADQQKGSVSYVDDTTGKTLKTDSISGTTGSKSSYSTSGSIADYKKHGYELVTDGYPADLTFDNDDKTAQNFTVH' A
#
# COMPACT_ATOMS: atom_id res chain seq x y z
N THR A 1 13.32 -32.69 5.25
CA THR A 1 13.88 -31.41 5.72
C THR A 1 12.76 -30.55 6.19
N THR A 2 12.77 -30.12 7.45
CA THR A 2 11.74 -29.22 7.98
C THR A 2 12.13 -27.81 7.56
N ILE A 3 11.33 -27.17 6.71
CA ILE A 3 11.44 -25.73 6.47
C ILE A 3 10.83 -25.06 7.68
N THR A 4 11.65 -24.44 8.53
CA THR A 4 11.16 -23.63 9.64
C THR A 4 10.82 -22.25 9.06
N TYR A 5 9.53 -21.90 9.08
CA TYR A 5 9.05 -20.59 8.67
C TYR A 5 9.00 -19.68 9.89
N THR A 6 9.84 -18.65 9.92
CA THR A 6 9.75 -17.58 10.92
C THR A 6 8.96 -16.44 10.30
N ALA A 7 7.89 -16.03 10.96
CA ALA A 7 7.16 -14.84 10.53
C ALA A 7 7.96 -13.60 10.95
N ASP A 8 8.37 -12.78 9.98
CA ASP A 8 9.18 -11.59 10.17
C ASP A 8 8.36 -10.33 9.89
N GLN A 9 8.87 -9.18 10.33
CA GLN A 9 8.19 -7.89 10.12
C GLN A 9 8.42 -7.38 8.69
N GLN A 10 7.36 -7.34 7.90
CA GLN A 10 7.34 -6.79 6.55
C GLN A 10 6.93 -5.32 6.52
N LYS A 11 7.34 -4.64 5.45
CA LYS A 11 7.13 -3.20 5.23
C LYS A 11 6.67 -2.92 3.81
N GLY A 12 5.93 -1.84 3.66
CA GLY A 12 5.46 -1.34 2.38
C GLY A 12 5.03 0.10 2.46
N SER A 13 4.54 0.63 1.35
CA SER A 13 3.97 1.97 1.31
C SER A 13 2.85 2.10 0.28
N VAL A 14 2.01 3.12 0.46
CA VAL A 14 0.97 3.51 -0.49
C VAL A 14 1.16 4.99 -0.80
N SER A 15 1.45 5.31 -2.05
CA SER A 15 1.67 6.69 -2.52
C SER A 15 0.51 7.18 -3.37
N TYR A 16 -0.02 8.36 -3.04
CA TYR A 16 -1.08 9.03 -3.78
C TYR A 16 -0.45 10.05 -4.73
N VAL A 17 -0.68 9.93 -6.03
CA VAL A 17 0.00 10.69 -7.07
C VAL A 17 -1.02 11.48 -7.88
N ASP A 18 -0.73 12.78 -8.08
CA ASP A 18 -1.47 13.59 -9.04
C ASP A 18 -0.86 13.40 -10.44
N ASP A 19 -1.60 12.76 -11.34
CA ASP A 19 -1.17 12.50 -12.72
C ASP A 19 -1.01 13.76 -13.58
N THR A 20 -1.66 14.86 -13.21
CA THR A 20 -1.55 16.13 -13.95
C THR A 20 -0.17 16.74 -13.73
N THR A 21 0.33 16.69 -12.49
CA THR A 21 1.60 17.32 -12.10
C THR A 21 2.75 16.34 -11.89
N GLY A 22 2.46 15.04 -11.82
CA GLY A 22 3.40 13.98 -11.46
C GLY A 22 3.84 13.99 -9.99
N LYS A 23 3.18 14.76 -9.12
CA LYS A 23 3.58 14.92 -7.73
C LYS A 23 2.94 13.88 -6.83
N THR A 24 3.73 13.32 -5.92
CA THR A 24 3.20 12.57 -4.78
C THR A 24 2.60 13.54 -3.76
N LEU A 25 1.30 13.40 -3.51
CA LEU A 25 0.54 14.21 -2.55
C LEU A 25 0.71 13.68 -1.12
N LYS A 26 0.82 12.36 -0.96
CA LYS A 26 0.94 11.66 0.32
C LYS A 26 1.58 10.30 0.12
N THR A 27 2.35 9.85 1.11
CA THR A 27 2.80 8.46 1.21
C THR A 27 2.50 7.94 2.61
N ASP A 28 1.70 6.88 2.69
CA ASP A 28 1.43 6.16 3.92
C ASP A 28 2.34 4.93 4.02
N SER A 29 2.94 4.72 5.19
CA SER A 29 3.68 3.49 5.49
C SER A 29 2.72 2.40 5.96
N ILE A 30 2.94 1.17 5.48
CA ILE A 30 2.22 -0.02 5.95
C ILE A 30 3.23 -1.07 6.44
N SER A 31 2.80 -1.88 7.39
CA SER A 31 3.62 -2.98 7.91
C SER A 31 2.74 -4.08 8.49
N GLY A 32 3.28 -5.30 8.49
CA GLY A 32 2.64 -6.47 9.09
C GLY A 32 3.62 -7.64 9.15
N THR A 33 3.24 -8.70 9.84
CA THR A 33 4.05 -9.93 9.87
C THR A 33 3.87 -10.71 8.58
N THR A 34 4.89 -11.45 8.15
CA THR A 34 4.80 -12.37 7.01
C THR A 34 3.51 -13.21 7.04
N GLY A 35 2.76 -13.20 5.95
CA GLY A 35 1.51 -13.94 5.79
C GLY A 35 0.27 -13.29 6.42
N SER A 36 0.40 -12.16 7.12
CA SER A 36 -0.77 -11.46 7.66
C SER A 36 -1.46 -10.60 6.59
N LYS A 37 -2.77 -10.44 6.74
CA LYS A 37 -3.53 -9.48 5.93
C LYS A 37 -3.27 -8.06 6.40
N SER A 38 -3.17 -7.13 5.45
CA SER A 38 -3.13 -5.72 5.77
C SER A 38 -4.49 -5.22 6.27
N SER A 39 -4.46 -4.30 7.23
CA SER A 39 -5.64 -3.57 7.71
C SER A 39 -5.77 -2.18 7.08
N TYR A 40 -4.83 -1.80 6.21
CA TYR A 40 -4.84 -0.50 5.54
C TYR A 40 -5.95 -0.43 4.48
N SER A 41 -6.44 0.78 4.24
CA SER A 41 -7.46 1.04 3.22
C SER A 41 -7.25 2.41 2.59
N THR A 42 -7.36 2.46 1.27
CA THR A 42 -7.26 3.68 0.45
C THR A 42 -8.54 4.52 0.46
N SER A 43 -9.66 3.93 0.89
CA SER A 43 -10.99 4.54 0.72
C SER A 43 -11.13 5.91 1.41
N GLY A 44 -10.52 6.06 2.59
CA GLY A 44 -10.53 7.32 3.33
C GLY A 44 -9.81 8.45 2.61
N SER A 45 -8.56 8.20 2.17
CA SER A 45 -7.76 9.18 1.42
C SER A 45 -8.38 9.49 0.05
N ILE A 46 -8.89 8.47 -0.67
CA ILE A 46 -9.58 8.67 -1.95
C ILE A 46 -10.81 9.56 -1.77
N ALA A 47 -11.63 9.31 -0.74
CA ALA A 47 -12.81 10.13 -0.47
C ALA A 47 -12.44 11.57 -0.10
N ASP A 48 -11.32 11.78 0.60
CA ASP A 48 -10.83 13.11 0.93
C ASP A 48 -10.34 13.87 -0.32
N TYR A 49 -9.52 13.24 -1.16
CA TYR A 49 -9.04 13.87 -2.40
C TYR A 49 -10.19 14.19 -3.37
N LYS A 50 -11.22 13.33 -3.46
CA LYS A 50 -12.43 13.64 -4.24
C LYS A 50 -13.14 14.92 -3.76
N LYS A 51 -13.15 15.20 -2.46
CA LYS A 51 -13.70 16.46 -1.92
C LYS A 51 -12.86 17.68 -2.31
N HIS A 52 -11.56 17.48 -2.54
CA HIS A 52 -10.62 18.51 -2.99
C HIS A 52 -10.59 18.67 -4.52
N GLY A 53 -11.44 17.96 -5.26
CA GLY A 53 -11.59 18.10 -6.71
C GLY A 53 -10.75 17.14 -7.56
N TYR A 54 -10.08 16.16 -6.93
CA TYR A 54 -9.38 15.10 -7.66
C TYR A 54 -10.35 14.02 -8.14
N GLU A 55 -10.02 13.37 -9.25
CA GLU A 55 -10.71 12.19 -9.75
C GLU A 55 -9.81 10.97 -9.60
N LEU A 56 -10.39 9.84 -9.21
CA LEU A 56 -9.65 8.58 -9.13
C LEU A 56 -9.44 8.03 -10.54
N VAL A 57 -8.20 7.86 -10.95
CA VAL A 57 -7.80 7.19 -12.19
C VAL A 57 -7.60 5.70 -11.92
N THR A 58 -6.82 5.32 -10.91
CA THR A 58 -6.53 3.92 -10.59
C THR A 58 -6.16 3.74 -9.13
N ASP A 59 -6.75 2.72 -8.49
CA ASP A 59 -6.30 2.24 -7.18
C ASP A 59 -5.43 0.99 -7.36
N GLY A 60 -4.12 1.15 -7.20
CA GLY A 60 -3.16 0.06 -7.26
C GLY A 60 -3.00 -0.73 -5.95
N TYR A 61 -3.70 -0.34 -4.88
CA TYR A 61 -3.66 -1.06 -3.61
C TYR A 61 -4.61 -2.27 -3.64
N PRO A 62 -4.13 -3.50 -3.40
CA PRO A 62 -4.98 -4.68 -3.49
C PRO A 62 -5.90 -4.81 -2.26
N ALA A 63 -7.17 -5.16 -2.50
CA ALA A 63 -8.20 -5.28 -1.46
C ALA A 63 -7.88 -6.35 -0.39
N ASP A 64 -7.11 -7.38 -0.75
CA ASP A 64 -6.72 -8.49 0.13
C ASP A 64 -5.19 -8.61 0.23
N LEU A 65 -4.49 -7.47 0.40
CA LEU A 65 -3.04 -7.46 0.57
C LEU A 65 -2.62 -8.42 1.69
N THR A 66 -1.71 -9.34 1.37
CA THR A 66 -1.03 -10.21 2.33
C THR A 66 0.45 -9.90 2.29
N PHE A 67 1.08 -9.69 3.45
CA PHE A 67 2.51 -9.43 3.51
C PHE A 67 3.30 -10.67 3.09
N ASP A 68 4.25 -10.53 2.16
CA ASP A 68 5.09 -11.60 1.64
C ASP A 68 6.22 -11.95 2.62
N ASN A 69 7.19 -12.77 2.18
CA ASN A 69 8.36 -13.16 2.97
C ASN A 69 9.66 -12.69 2.33
N ASP A 70 9.64 -11.50 1.73
CA ASP A 70 10.83 -10.90 1.11
C ASP A 70 11.28 -9.64 1.84
N ASP A 71 12.13 -9.83 2.84
CA ASP A 71 12.70 -8.73 3.63
C ASP A 71 13.56 -7.76 2.80
N LYS A 72 13.95 -8.13 1.58
CA LYS A 72 14.77 -7.28 0.70
C LYS A 72 13.93 -6.32 -0.13
N THR A 73 12.63 -6.59 -0.27
CA THR A 73 11.76 -5.87 -1.19
C THR A 73 10.53 -5.37 -0.46
N ALA A 74 10.41 -4.05 -0.29
CA ALA A 74 9.20 -3.46 0.25
C ALA A 74 8.05 -3.52 -0.77
N GLN A 75 6.86 -3.86 -0.32
CA GLN A 75 5.65 -3.88 -1.16
C GLN A 75 5.06 -2.47 -1.26
N ASN A 76 5.28 -1.82 -2.41
CA ASN A 76 4.87 -0.43 -2.63
C ASN A 76 3.75 -0.36 -3.67
N PHE A 77 2.75 0.48 -3.39
CA PHE A 77 1.57 0.66 -4.24
C PHE A 77 1.37 2.14 -4.55
N THR A 78 0.71 2.42 -5.67
CA THR A 78 0.32 3.78 -6.06
C THR A 78 -1.19 3.87 -6.25
N VAL A 79 -1.73 5.04 -5.91
CA VAL A 79 -3.10 5.45 -6.20
C VAL A 79 -3.00 6.74 -7.01
N HIS A 80 -3.68 6.77 -8.14
CA HIS A 80 -3.69 7.86 -9.11
C HIS A 80 -5.09 8.47 -9.18
#